data_AF-A0A1C4XX78-F1
#
_entry.id   AF-A0A1C4XX78-F1
#
_cell.length_a   1.000
_cell.length_b   1.000
_cell.length_c   1.000
_cell.angle_alpha   90.00
_cell.angle_beta   90.00
_cell.angle_gamma   90.00
#
_symmetry.space_group_name_H-M   'P 1'
#
loop_
_entity.id
_entity.type
_entity.pdbx_description
1 polymer ?
#
loop_
_entity_poly.entity_id
_entity_poly.type
_entity_poly.pdbx_seq_one_letter_code
_entity_poly.pdbx_strand_id
1 'polypeptide(L)'
;MRFRSWLSAVVLAVGVVAVSPSAPAASAQLDRAPSVTARPSTGLSASSVVRVTATGLPKRTEVSIVQCDKETYDYDGSRLGCAVVHTTTTSRLGRISAQVSASTRVYRSRPYGDDEPVYCRADICRFFVEWVVDDDWQSVATAPLEFTGDPATITATPHSGLVDGQLVEVTGTAKGSPSRHVTIIQTACYDIIQDSGCYGDTPLATVPLTEDDTFTASVNVQYWPNCAPDDFMTTCELHVVVYDAQGKPDGSFGSGWSGPHSAYLGFAPVA
;
A
#
# COMPACT_ATOMS: atom_id res chain seq x y z
N MET A 1 58.74 1.67 94.98
CA MET A 1 58.50 0.84 93.77
C MET A 1 58.73 1.70 92.54
N ARG A 2 59.41 1.14 91.54
CA ARG A 2 60.07 1.85 90.42
C ARG A 2 59.11 2.16 89.27
N PHE A 3 59.41 3.28 88.61
CA PHE A 3 59.01 3.76 87.28
C PHE A 3 58.73 2.69 86.22
N ARG A 4 57.79 2.98 85.30
CA ARG A 4 58.06 2.91 83.85
C ARG A 4 56.98 3.65 83.04
N SER A 5 57.40 4.80 82.50
CA SER A 5 56.75 5.54 81.43
C SER A 5 57.02 4.86 80.09
N TRP A 6 56.01 4.72 79.23
CA TRP A 6 56.16 4.24 77.85
C TRP A 6 55.59 5.29 76.90
N LEU A 7 56.49 5.92 76.14
CA LEU A 7 56.19 6.78 75.00
C LEU A 7 55.73 5.90 73.82
N SER A 8 54.54 6.17 73.29
CA SER A 8 54.08 5.62 72.02
C SER A 8 54.44 6.60 70.90
N ALA A 9 55.27 6.15 69.97
CA ALA A 9 55.62 6.88 68.75
C ALA A 9 54.50 6.71 67.71
N VAL A 10 53.96 7.82 67.21
CA VAL A 10 53.00 7.85 66.11
C VAL A 10 53.76 7.89 64.79
N VAL A 11 53.63 6.83 63.99
CA VAL A 11 54.18 6.75 62.63
C VAL A 11 53.09 7.26 61.66
N LEU A 12 53.33 8.41 61.04
CA LEU A 12 52.51 8.94 59.95
C LEU A 12 52.92 8.27 58.64
N ALA A 13 52.10 7.32 58.16
CA ALA A 13 52.23 6.75 56.82
C ALA A 13 51.59 7.69 55.80
N VAL A 14 52.40 8.26 54.91
CA VAL A 14 51.94 9.04 53.75
C VAL A 14 51.47 8.06 52.68
N GLY A 15 50.16 7.87 52.58
CA GLY A 15 49.52 7.07 51.52
C GLY A 15 49.51 7.83 50.19
N VAL A 16 50.23 7.33 49.20
CA VAL A 16 50.15 7.81 47.82
C VAL A 16 48.83 7.31 47.22
N VAL A 17 47.87 8.22 47.03
CA VAL A 17 46.62 7.92 46.32
C VAL A 17 46.93 7.87 44.82
N ALA A 18 46.98 6.65 44.27
CA ALA A 18 47.06 6.44 42.83
C ALA A 18 45.72 6.86 42.20
N VAL A 19 45.69 8.06 41.61
CA VAL A 19 44.56 8.53 40.80
C VAL A 19 44.55 7.71 39.52
N SER A 20 43.67 6.73 39.47
CA SER A 20 43.45 5.93 38.25
C SER A 20 42.82 6.85 37.20
N PRO A 21 43.35 6.92 35.97
CA PRO A 21 42.72 7.70 34.91
C PRO A 21 41.31 7.17 34.69
N SER A 22 40.33 8.06 34.69
CA SER A 22 38.93 7.74 34.39
C SER A 22 38.89 6.99 33.07
N ALA A 23 38.41 5.75 33.09
CA ALA A 23 38.15 5.01 31.87
C ALA A 23 37.29 5.90 30.96
N PRO A 24 37.63 6.05 29.66
CA PRO A 24 36.80 6.82 28.75
C PRO A 24 35.38 6.28 28.85
N ALA A 25 34.43 7.15 29.19
CA ALA A 25 33.03 6.80 29.29
C ALA A 25 32.67 6.07 28.00
N ALA A 26 32.38 4.78 28.11
CA ALA A 26 31.92 3.98 27.00
C ALA A 26 30.77 4.75 26.39
N SER A 27 30.98 5.27 25.18
CA SER A 27 29.97 6.07 24.49
C SER A 27 28.71 5.22 24.47
N ALA A 28 27.70 5.62 25.23
CA ALA A 28 26.42 4.93 25.24
C ALA A 28 26.02 4.82 23.78
N GLN A 29 25.98 3.58 23.29
CA GLN A 29 25.68 3.30 21.90
C GLN A 29 24.24 3.75 21.73
N LEU A 30 24.07 4.98 21.22
CA LEU A 30 22.75 5.58 21.03
C LEU A 30 21.90 4.54 20.31
N ASP A 31 20.77 4.17 20.91
CA ASP A 31 19.81 3.27 20.29
C ASP A 31 19.45 3.87 18.94
N ARG A 32 20.03 3.29 17.89
CA ARG A 32 19.87 3.80 16.54
C ARG A 32 18.43 3.55 16.16
N ALA A 33 17.71 4.62 15.83
CA ALA A 33 16.33 4.54 15.36
C ALA A 33 16.19 3.47 14.26
N PRO A 34 15.12 2.66 14.29
CA PRO A 34 14.83 1.69 13.23
C PRO A 34 14.85 2.35 11.85
N SER A 35 15.35 1.63 10.86
CA SER A 35 15.38 2.08 9.46
C SER A 35 15.16 0.90 8.53
N VAL A 36 14.48 1.14 7.42
CA VAL A 36 14.21 0.13 6.39
C VAL A 36 14.43 0.70 4.99
N THR A 37 14.87 -0.15 4.08
CA THR A 37 15.06 0.15 2.65
C THR A 37 14.56 -1.01 1.78
N ALA A 38 14.10 -0.68 0.58
CA ALA A 38 13.67 -1.64 -0.44
C ALA A 38 14.51 -1.45 -1.71
N ARG A 39 14.97 -2.54 -2.33
CA ARG A 39 15.74 -2.51 -3.59
C ARG A 39 15.39 -3.69 -4.52
N PRO A 40 15.05 -3.44 -5.80
CA PRO A 40 14.72 -2.13 -6.37
C PRO A 40 13.45 -1.56 -5.72
N SER A 41 13.28 -0.24 -5.77
CA SER A 41 12.04 0.43 -5.35
C SER A 41 11.34 1.15 -6.50
N THR A 42 11.93 1.12 -7.70
CA THR A 42 11.41 1.80 -8.88
C THR A 42 11.46 0.89 -10.10
N GLY A 43 10.66 1.20 -11.12
CA GLY A 43 10.55 0.37 -12.32
C GLY A 43 9.96 -1.01 -12.01
N LEU A 44 9.12 -1.11 -10.97
CA LEU A 44 8.55 -2.37 -10.52
C LEU A 44 7.39 -2.78 -11.44
N SER A 45 7.36 -4.05 -11.85
CA SER A 45 6.16 -4.69 -12.39
C SER A 45 5.44 -5.49 -11.31
N ALA A 46 4.23 -5.98 -11.62
CA ALA A 46 3.56 -6.96 -10.78
C ALA A 46 4.47 -8.17 -10.51
N SER A 47 4.54 -8.60 -9.24
CA SER A 47 5.39 -9.70 -8.76
C SER A 47 6.90 -9.46 -8.83
N SER A 48 7.35 -8.21 -8.99
CA SER A 48 8.78 -7.88 -8.87
C SER A 48 9.34 -8.31 -7.52
N VAL A 49 10.47 -9.02 -7.52
CA VAL A 49 11.13 -9.42 -6.27
C VAL A 49 11.97 -8.27 -5.74
N VAL A 50 11.60 -7.76 -4.57
CA VAL A 50 12.25 -6.64 -3.89
C VAL A 50 12.98 -7.15 -2.65
N ARG A 51 14.22 -6.73 -2.47
CA ARG A 51 14.97 -6.96 -1.23
C ARG A 51 14.63 -5.89 -0.20
N VAL A 52 13.96 -6.28 0.88
CA VAL A 52 13.68 -5.43 2.04
C VAL A 52 14.76 -5.65 3.09
N THR A 53 15.45 -4.59 3.49
CA THR A 53 16.52 -4.61 4.50
C THR A 53 16.21 -3.61 5.59
N ALA A 54 16.20 -4.06 6.84
CA ALA A 54 15.98 -3.19 8.00
C ALA A 54 17.05 -3.39 9.08
N THR A 55 17.30 -2.33 9.85
CA THR A 55 18.27 -2.30 10.96
C THR A 55 17.74 -1.50 12.13
N GLY A 56 18.30 -1.72 13.33
CA GLY A 56 17.85 -1.04 14.55
C GLY A 56 16.59 -1.65 15.16
N LEU A 57 16.19 -2.85 14.71
CA LEU A 57 15.02 -3.57 15.22
C LEU A 57 15.35 -4.30 16.54
N PRO A 58 14.34 -4.63 17.37
CA PRO A 58 14.51 -5.54 18.49
C PRO A 58 15.14 -6.87 18.04
N LYS A 59 16.01 -7.45 18.86
CA LYS A 59 16.83 -8.63 18.51
C LYS A 59 16.05 -9.92 18.71
N ARG A 60 16.16 -10.86 17.76
CA ARG A 60 15.44 -12.16 17.79
C ARG A 60 13.93 -11.99 17.92
N THR A 61 13.41 -10.93 17.33
CA THR A 61 11.99 -10.59 17.37
C THR A 61 11.37 -10.98 16.03
N GLU A 62 10.18 -11.57 16.07
CA GLU A 62 9.40 -11.79 14.87
C GLU A 62 8.92 -10.44 14.32
N VAL A 63 9.05 -10.28 13.00
CA VAL A 63 8.61 -9.07 12.30
C VAL A 63 7.81 -9.47 11.07
N SER A 64 6.78 -8.69 10.78
CA SER A 64 5.97 -8.82 9.58
C SER A 64 6.38 -7.75 8.58
N ILE A 65 6.44 -8.12 7.31
CA ILE A 65 6.58 -7.20 6.19
C ILE A 65 5.21 -7.10 5.53
N VAL A 66 4.72 -5.88 5.40
CA VAL A 66 3.41 -5.55 4.83
C VAL A 66 3.62 -4.61 3.66
N GLN A 67 2.84 -4.74 2.59
CA GLN A 67 2.82 -3.75 1.52
C GLN A 67 1.48 -3.01 1.55
N CYS A 68 1.50 -1.69 1.69
CA CYS A 68 0.28 -0.88 1.81
C CYS A 68 0.52 0.58 1.38
N ASP A 69 -0.55 1.36 1.20
CA ASP A 69 -0.48 2.82 0.94
C ASP A 69 -0.29 3.64 2.22
N LYS A 70 -0.72 3.10 3.36
CA LYS A 70 -0.60 3.72 4.69
C LYS A 70 -0.30 2.69 5.77
N GLU A 71 0.00 3.18 6.99
CA GLU A 71 0.24 2.31 8.15
C GLU A 71 -1.01 1.49 8.52
N THR A 72 -0.78 0.27 9.02
CA THR A 72 -1.76 -0.82 9.08
C THR A 72 -2.63 -0.84 10.34
N TYR A 73 -2.40 0.06 11.31
CA TYR A 73 -3.08 0.03 12.60
C TYR A 73 -3.85 1.33 12.84
N ASP A 74 -5.05 1.19 13.41
CA ASP A 74 -5.81 2.33 13.92
C ASP A 74 -5.38 2.72 15.34
N TYR A 75 -6.01 3.76 15.89
CA TYR A 75 -5.76 4.25 17.25
C TYR A 75 -6.09 3.21 18.34
N ASP A 76 -6.91 2.20 18.03
CA ASP A 76 -7.32 1.14 18.94
C ASP A 76 -6.44 -0.12 18.81
N GLY A 77 -5.40 -0.07 17.97
CA GLY A 77 -4.47 -1.17 17.72
C GLY A 77 -5.06 -2.30 16.86
N SER A 78 -6.26 -2.10 16.29
CA SER A 78 -6.85 -3.05 15.35
C SER A 78 -6.17 -2.91 13.99
N ARG A 79 -5.94 -4.07 13.35
CA ARG A 79 -5.29 -4.13 12.04
C ARG A 79 -6.28 -3.67 10.95
N LEU A 80 -6.23 -2.39 10.58
CA LEU A 80 -7.00 -1.78 9.48
C LEU A 80 -6.17 -1.60 8.21
N GLY A 81 -5.34 -2.58 7.88
CA GLY A 81 -4.40 -2.45 6.77
C GLY A 81 -4.23 -3.69 5.94
N CYS A 82 -3.16 -3.71 5.17
CA CYS A 82 -2.94 -4.72 4.16
C CYS A 82 -2.45 -6.05 4.75
N ALA A 83 -2.63 -7.13 3.98
CA ALA A 83 -2.15 -8.47 4.36
C ALA A 83 -0.62 -8.52 4.54
N VAL A 84 -0.16 -9.39 5.45
CA VAL A 84 1.27 -9.69 5.63
C VAL A 84 1.78 -10.40 4.37
N VAL A 85 2.79 -9.82 3.72
CA VAL A 85 3.41 -10.39 2.53
C VAL A 85 4.58 -11.31 2.87
N HIS A 86 5.19 -11.14 4.04
CA HIS A 86 6.27 -11.98 4.53
C HIS A 86 6.45 -11.87 6.05
N THR A 87 6.80 -12.96 6.73
CA THR A 87 7.16 -12.94 8.16
C THR A 87 8.58 -13.47 8.31
N THR A 88 9.38 -12.84 9.17
CA THR A 88 10.75 -13.28 9.44
C THR A 88 11.17 -12.93 10.88
N THR A 89 12.34 -13.39 11.31
CA THR A 89 12.89 -13.07 12.63
C THR A 89 14.16 -12.23 12.48
N THR A 90 14.29 -11.18 13.28
CA THR A 90 15.50 -10.35 13.28
C THR A 90 16.71 -11.13 13.79
N SER A 91 17.88 -10.81 13.24
CA SER A 91 19.15 -11.35 13.73
C SER A 91 19.47 -10.89 15.16
N ARG A 92 20.54 -11.45 15.74
CA ARG A 92 21.10 -11.01 17.04
C ARG A 92 21.56 -9.54 17.05
N LEU A 93 21.69 -8.93 15.88
CA LEU A 93 22.06 -7.52 15.70
C LEU A 93 20.86 -6.63 15.39
N GLY A 94 19.62 -7.14 15.43
CA GLY A 94 18.43 -6.33 15.13
C GLY A 94 18.32 -5.98 13.65
N ARG A 95 18.62 -6.95 12.77
CA ARG A 95 18.63 -6.77 11.31
C ARG A 95 17.86 -7.85 10.59
N ILE A 96 17.25 -7.50 9.47
CA ILE A 96 16.66 -8.42 8.48
C ILE A 96 17.16 -8.11 7.07
N SER A 97 17.16 -9.11 6.20
CA SER A 97 17.25 -8.94 4.75
C SER A 97 16.41 -10.04 4.09
N ALA A 98 15.23 -9.68 3.59
CA ALA A 98 14.26 -10.60 3.02
C ALA A 98 13.97 -10.25 1.56
N GLN A 99 13.64 -11.26 0.75
CA GLN A 99 13.11 -11.08 -0.60
C GLN A 99 11.59 -11.19 -0.54
N VAL A 100 10.90 -10.19 -1.07
CA VAL A 100 9.44 -10.06 -1.02
C VAL A 100 8.94 -9.72 -2.41
N SER A 101 7.86 -10.38 -2.84
CA SER A 101 7.21 -10.08 -4.13
C SER A 101 6.32 -8.85 -3.97
N ALA A 102 6.61 -7.77 -4.71
CA ALA A 102 5.79 -6.58 -4.73
C ALA A 102 4.52 -6.80 -5.56
N SER A 103 3.37 -6.39 -5.02
CA SER A 103 2.08 -6.44 -5.73
C SER A 103 1.70 -5.06 -6.24
N THR A 104 1.13 -4.97 -7.44
CA THR A 104 0.56 -3.71 -7.93
C THR A 104 -0.83 -3.43 -7.37
N ARG A 105 -1.48 -4.45 -6.79
CA ARG A 105 -2.77 -4.33 -6.11
C ARG A 105 -2.69 -5.00 -4.75
N VAL A 106 -3.04 -4.28 -3.70
CA VAL A 106 -3.18 -4.82 -2.34
C VAL A 106 -4.58 -4.50 -1.85
N TYR A 107 -4.99 -5.16 -0.77
CA TYR A 107 -6.31 -5.01 -0.18
C TYR A 107 -6.14 -4.56 1.25
N ARG A 108 -6.75 -3.42 1.58
CA ARG A 108 -6.77 -2.86 2.92
C ARG A 108 -8.03 -3.33 3.62
N SER A 109 -7.87 -4.04 4.73
CA SER A 109 -9.02 -4.44 5.51
C SER A 109 -9.74 -3.25 6.13
N ARG A 110 -11.07 -3.28 6.05
CA ARG A 110 -11.96 -2.32 6.68
C ARG A 110 -12.61 -2.96 7.92
N PRO A 111 -13.03 -2.17 8.92
CA PRO A 111 -13.76 -2.73 10.08
C PRO A 111 -15.09 -3.38 9.68
N TYR A 112 -15.69 -2.89 8.60
CA TYR A 112 -16.95 -3.35 8.03
C TYR A 112 -16.87 -3.28 6.51
N GLY A 113 -17.61 -4.16 5.84
CA GLY A 113 -17.63 -4.22 4.38
C GLY A 113 -16.48 -5.01 3.79
N ASP A 114 -16.33 -4.91 2.48
CA ASP A 114 -15.22 -5.52 1.76
C ASP A 114 -13.89 -4.84 2.06
N ASP A 115 -12.82 -5.59 1.82
CA ASP A 115 -11.49 -5.01 1.77
C ASP A 115 -11.42 -3.97 0.66
N GLU A 116 -10.82 -2.82 0.99
CA GLU A 116 -10.62 -1.74 0.03
C GLU A 116 -9.43 -2.04 -0.87
N PRO A 117 -9.61 -2.06 -2.19
CA PRO A 117 -8.50 -2.21 -3.11
C PRO A 117 -7.62 -0.95 -3.08
N VAL A 118 -6.32 -1.17 -3.00
CA VAL A 118 -5.27 -0.16 -3.13
C VAL A 118 -4.47 -0.47 -4.37
N TYR A 119 -4.34 0.51 -5.25
CA TYR A 119 -3.72 0.36 -6.56
C TYR A 119 -2.37 1.05 -6.54
N CYS A 120 -1.28 0.32 -6.35
CA CYS A 120 0.06 0.88 -6.15
C CYS A 120 0.66 1.60 -7.37
N ARG A 121 -0.05 1.65 -8.51
CA ARG A 121 0.27 2.56 -9.63
C ARG A 121 -0.37 3.95 -9.44
N ALA A 122 -1.49 4.02 -8.73
CA ALA A 122 -2.23 5.25 -8.42
C ALA A 122 -1.84 5.79 -7.03
N ASP A 123 -1.74 4.88 -6.08
CA ASP A 123 -1.50 5.14 -4.67
C ASP A 123 -0.01 5.01 -4.33
N ILE A 124 0.41 5.67 -3.25
CA ILE A 124 1.79 5.66 -2.78
C ILE A 124 2.04 4.43 -1.90
N CYS A 125 2.26 3.28 -2.53
CA CYS A 125 2.58 2.06 -1.79
C CYS A 125 4.00 2.06 -1.21
N ARG A 126 4.16 1.44 -0.03
CA ARG A 126 5.43 1.22 0.68
C ARG A 126 5.47 -0.18 1.26
N PHE A 127 6.66 -0.67 1.59
CA PHE A 127 6.80 -1.77 2.53
C PHE A 127 6.90 -1.21 3.96
N PHE A 128 6.12 -1.78 4.86
CA PHE A 128 6.19 -1.56 6.30
C PHE A 128 6.81 -2.80 6.94
N VAL A 129 7.77 -2.59 7.85
CA VAL A 129 8.28 -3.64 8.73
C VAL A 129 7.67 -3.41 10.10
N GLU A 130 6.86 -4.34 10.55
CA GLU A 130 6.03 -4.24 11.75
C GLU A 130 6.51 -5.23 12.80
N TRP A 131 6.47 -4.82 14.06
CA TRP A 131 6.81 -5.67 15.21
C TRP A 131 6.06 -5.20 16.46
N VAL A 132 6.06 -6.02 17.52
CA VAL A 132 5.41 -5.70 18.79
C VAL A 132 6.46 -5.50 19.89
N VAL A 133 6.29 -4.46 20.70
CA VAL A 133 7.09 -4.19 21.91
C VAL A 133 6.13 -3.82 23.03
N ASP A 134 6.16 -4.55 24.15
CA ASP A 134 5.30 -4.29 25.32
C ASP A 134 3.81 -4.15 24.96
N ASP A 135 3.31 -5.06 24.09
CA ASP A 135 1.96 -5.07 23.52
C ASP A 135 1.61 -3.89 22.59
N ASP A 136 2.55 -2.98 22.33
CA ASP A 136 2.40 -1.89 21.37
C ASP A 136 2.98 -2.26 19.99
N TRP A 137 2.19 -2.02 18.94
CA TRP A 137 2.65 -2.16 17.56
C TRP A 137 3.60 -1.04 17.17
N GLN A 138 4.69 -1.42 16.53
CA GLN A 138 5.71 -0.52 16.00
C GLN A 138 5.87 -0.79 14.52
N SER A 139 6.13 0.26 13.75
CA SER A 139 6.31 0.16 12.31
C SER A 139 7.40 1.11 11.81
N VAL A 140 8.06 0.70 10.73
CA VAL A 140 8.96 1.56 9.96
C VAL A 140 8.74 1.31 8.48
N ALA A 141 8.61 2.39 7.70
CA ALA A 141 8.28 2.33 6.28
C ALA A 141 9.50 2.55 5.38
N THR A 142 9.50 1.93 4.20
CA THR A 142 10.45 2.23 3.13
C THR A 142 10.14 3.57 2.47
N ALA A 143 11.01 4.00 1.56
CA ALA A 143 10.63 4.95 0.51
C ALA A 143 9.47 4.38 -0.34
N PRO A 144 8.72 5.24 -1.06
CA PRO A 144 7.69 4.81 -2.01
C PRO A 144 8.18 3.75 -3.00
N LEU A 145 7.28 2.85 -3.35
CA LEU A 145 7.44 1.88 -4.42
C LEU A 145 6.85 2.49 -5.71
N GLU A 146 7.66 2.58 -6.76
CA GLU A 146 7.24 3.11 -8.06
C GLU A 146 7.11 1.96 -9.06
N PHE A 147 5.86 1.66 -9.41
CA PHE A 147 5.51 0.67 -10.41
C PHE A 147 5.53 1.28 -11.82
N THR A 148 5.79 0.47 -12.84
CA THR A 148 5.74 0.89 -14.23
C THR A 148 4.30 1.06 -14.70
N GLY A 149 4.09 2.04 -15.59
CA GLY A 149 2.76 2.40 -16.10
C GLY A 149 1.96 3.28 -15.13
N ASP A 150 0.90 3.88 -15.64
CA ASP A 150 0.02 4.76 -14.87
C ASP A 150 -1.36 4.08 -14.70
N PRO A 151 -2.17 4.48 -13.71
CA PRO A 151 -3.56 4.03 -13.62
C PRO A 151 -4.32 4.34 -14.91
N ALA A 152 -5.27 3.47 -15.26
CA ALA A 152 -6.16 3.76 -16.36
C ALA A 152 -7.09 4.91 -15.98
N THR A 153 -7.53 5.67 -16.96
CA THR A 153 -8.56 6.70 -16.79
C THR A 153 -9.67 6.49 -17.79
N ILE A 154 -10.86 6.99 -17.48
CA ILE A 154 -12.00 7.00 -18.37
C ILE A 154 -12.87 8.21 -18.07
N THR A 155 -13.37 8.84 -19.11
CA THR A 155 -14.35 9.92 -19.05
C THR A 155 -15.39 9.71 -20.14
N ALA A 156 -16.61 10.19 -19.89
CA ALA A 156 -17.75 10.03 -20.78
C ALA A 156 -18.39 11.39 -21.09
N THR A 157 -18.70 11.64 -22.37
CA THR A 157 -19.36 12.86 -22.82
C THR A 157 -20.45 12.55 -23.86
N PRO A 158 -21.73 12.88 -23.60
CA PRO A 158 -22.27 13.29 -22.30
C PRO A 158 -22.26 12.14 -21.28
N HIS A 159 -22.30 12.45 -19.99
CA HIS A 159 -22.39 11.46 -18.91
C HIS A 159 -23.70 11.56 -18.11
N SER A 160 -24.60 12.47 -18.48
CA SER A 160 -25.87 12.70 -17.78
C SER A 160 -26.97 13.09 -18.76
N GLY A 161 -28.23 12.94 -18.34
CA GLY A 161 -29.40 13.15 -19.19
C GLY A 161 -29.46 12.14 -20.33
N LEU A 162 -28.90 10.94 -20.12
CA LEU A 162 -28.75 9.92 -21.14
C LEU A 162 -30.09 9.24 -21.44
N VAL A 163 -30.35 8.94 -22.69
CA VAL A 163 -31.44 8.04 -23.11
C VAL A 163 -30.88 6.67 -23.49
N ASP A 164 -31.74 5.65 -23.45
CA ASP A 164 -31.35 4.30 -23.85
C ASP A 164 -30.81 4.26 -25.30
N GLY A 165 -29.69 3.56 -25.49
CA GLY A 165 -29.00 3.44 -26.77
C GLY A 165 -28.29 4.72 -27.24
N GLN A 166 -28.17 5.75 -26.39
CA GLN A 166 -27.47 6.98 -26.77
C GLN A 166 -25.98 6.72 -27.02
N LEU A 167 -25.45 7.31 -28.10
CA LEU A 167 -24.00 7.35 -28.34
C LEU A 167 -23.34 8.31 -27.36
N VAL A 168 -22.31 7.82 -26.67
CA VAL A 168 -21.45 8.56 -25.75
C VAL A 168 -20.02 8.48 -26.26
N GLU A 169 -19.33 9.62 -26.31
CA GLU A 169 -17.89 9.66 -26.55
C GLU A 169 -17.16 9.34 -25.24
N VAL A 170 -16.25 8.39 -25.31
CA VAL A 170 -15.43 7.92 -24.20
C VAL A 170 -13.98 8.19 -24.52
N THR A 171 -13.26 8.79 -23.58
CA THR A 171 -11.81 8.99 -23.70
C THR A 171 -11.10 8.56 -22.43
N GLY A 172 -9.84 8.17 -22.54
CA GLY A 172 -9.05 7.76 -21.38
C GLY A 172 -7.61 7.40 -21.71
N THR A 173 -6.93 6.85 -20.70
CA THR A 173 -5.53 6.42 -20.76
C THR A 173 -5.38 5.00 -20.22
N ALA A 174 -4.35 4.29 -20.67
CA ALA A 174 -3.93 3.01 -20.08
C ALA A 174 -2.41 2.81 -20.25
N LYS A 175 -1.64 3.72 -19.65
CA LYS A 175 -0.21 3.85 -19.92
C LYS A 175 0.62 2.67 -19.42
N GLY A 176 1.39 2.08 -20.32
CA GLY A 176 2.14 0.86 -20.04
C GLY A 176 1.30 -0.42 -20.09
N SER A 177 0.07 -0.38 -20.65
CA SER A 177 -0.71 -1.58 -20.97
C SER A 177 0.07 -2.49 -21.92
N PRO A 178 0.38 -3.75 -21.54
CA PRO A 178 1.12 -4.68 -22.40
C PRO A 178 0.33 -5.09 -23.65
N SER A 179 -1.01 -5.15 -23.55
CA SER A 179 -1.89 -5.63 -24.61
C SER A 179 -2.17 -4.61 -25.72
N ARG A 180 -1.84 -3.33 -25.51
CA ARG A 180 -2.09 -2.21 -26.44
C ARG A 180 -3.56 -2.03 -26.86
N HIS A 181 -4.49 -2.57 -26.08
CA HIS A 181 -5.92 -2.33 -26.25
C HIS A 181 -6.60 -2.31 -24.88
N VAL A 182 -7.83 -1.82 -24.86
CA VAL A 182 -8.70 -1.85 -23.70
C VAL A 182 -10.10 -2.27 -24.11
N THR A 183 -10.86 -2.83 -23.18
CA THR A 183 -12.30 -3.04 -23.34
C THR A 183 -13.04 -2.06 -22.45
N ILE A 184 -13.96 -1.30 -23.04
CA ILE A 184 -14.91 -0.46 -22.32
C ILE A 184 -16.11 -1.34 -21.99
N ILE A 185 -16.42 -1.45 -20.70
CA ILE A 185 -17.59 -2.15 -20.21
C ILE A 185 -18.53 -1.15 -19.54
N GLN A 186 -19.83 -1.42 -19.63
CA GLN A 186 -20.84 -0.80 -18.79
C GLN A 186 -21.25 -1.79 -17.71
N THR A 187 -21.39 -1.32 -16.48
CA THR A 187 -21.79 -2.14 -15.32
C THR A 187 -22.62 -1.29 -14.36
N ALA A 188 -23.38 -1.94 -13.49
CA ALA A 188 -24.09 -1.30 -12.39
C ALA A 188 -23.38 -1.68 -11.09
N CYS A 189 -22.85 -0.68 -10.38
CA CYS A 189 -22.09 -0.86 -9.15
C CYS A 189 -22.88 -0.40 -7.93
N TYR A 190 -22.63 -0.98 -6.77
CA TYR A 190 -23.14 -0.54 -5.48
C TYR A 190 -21.99 -0.48 -4.47
N ASP A 191 -22.08 0.46 -3.55
CA ASP A 191 -21.18 0.56 -2.40
C ASP A 191 -22.05 0.83 -1.16
N ILE A 192 -22.26 -0.21 -0.36
CA ILE A 192 -22.95 -0.11 0.92
C ILE A 192 -22.00 -0.46 2.07
N ILE A 193 -22.38 -0.07 3.29
CA ILE A 193 -21.55 -0.25 4.50
C ILE A 193 -21.06 -1.71 4.68
N GLN A 194 -21.84 -2.69 4.22
CA GLN A 194 -21.60 -4.11 4.44
C GLN A 194 -20.96 -4.83 3.25
N ASP A 195 -21.03 -4.29 2.05
CA ASP A 195 -20.68 -4.98 0.82
C ASP A 195 -20.58 -3.99 -0.35
N SER A 196 -19.75 -4.30 -1.32
CA SER A 196 -19.58 -3.54 -2.55
C SER A 196 -19.47 -4.50 -3.72
N GLY A 197 -20.02 -4.11 -4.86
CA GLY A 197 -19.98 -4.98 -6.01
C GLY A 197 -20.53 -4.33 -7.25
N CYS A 198 -20.28 -4.98 -8.39
CA CYS A 198 -20.93 -4.62 -9.63
C CYS A 198 -21.56 -5.86 -10.26
N TYR A 199 -22.54 -5.66 -11.12
CA TYR A 199 -23.15 -6.72 -11.91
C TYR A 199 -23.60 -6.20 -13.27
N GLY A 200 -23.82 -7.13 -14.21
CA GLY A 200 -24.30 -6.78 -15.53
C GLY A 200 -23.23 -6.26 -16.47
N ASP A 201 -22.01 -6.77 -16.38
CA ASP A 201 -20.92 -6.41 -17.29
C ASP A 201 -21.30 -6.59 -18.76
N THR A 202 -21.44 -5.47 -19.48
CA THR A 202 -21.63 -5.45 -20.93
C THR A 202 -20.44 -4.83 -21.62
N PRO A 203 -19.66 -5.63 -22.37
CA PRO A 203 -18.65 -5.10 -23.27
C PRO A 203 -19.31 -4.22 -24.34
N LEU A 204 -18.93 -2.95 -24.38
CA LEU A 204 -19.43 -1.99 -25.36
C LEU A 204 -18.48 -1.82 -26.55
N ALA A 205 -17.17 -1.81 -26.29
CA ALA A 205 -16.15 -1.69 -27.32
C ALA A 205 -14.80 -2.24 -26.85
N THR A 206 -14.04 -2.80 -27.77
CA THR A 206 -12.60 -3.03 -27.59
C THR A 206 -11.86 -2.12 -28.55
N VAL A 207 -11.02 -1.24 -28.01
CA VAL A 207 -10.31 -0.21 -28.80
C VAL A 207 -8.80 -0.32 -28.62
N PRO A 208 -8.02 -0.15 -29.69
CA PRO A 208 -6.57 -0.08 -29.57
C PRO A 208 -6.16 1.22 -28.86
N LEU A 209 -5.03 1.16 -28.15
CA LEU A 209 -4.37 2.36 -27.65
C LEU A 209 -3.60 3.03 -28.78
N THR A 210 -3.59 4.36 -28.77
CA THR A 210 -2.72 5.19 -29.60
C THR A 210 -1.24 5.05 -29.17
N GLU A 211 -0.32 5.73 -29.86
CA GLU A 211 1.11 5.73 -29.49
C GLU A 211 1.39 6.37 -28.12
N ASP A 212 0.57 7.33 -27.70
CA ASP A 212 0.64 8.04 -26.42
C ASP A 212 -0.15 7.36 -25.28
N ASP A 213 -0.56 6.10 -25.48
CA ASP A 213 -1.31 5.29 -24.53
C ASP A 213 -2.70 5.85 -24.16
N THR A 214 -3.29 6.64 -25.06
CA THR A 214 -4.66 7.14 -24.96
C THR A 214 -5.62 6.26 -25.78
N PHE A 215 -6.92 6.39 -25.52
CA PHE A 215 -7.95 5.82 -26.36
C PHE A 215 -9.16 6.74 -26.46
N THR A 216 -9.88 6.62 -27.57
CA THR A 216 -11.17 7.26 -27.81
C THR A 216 -12.11 6.24 -28.44
N ALA A 217 -13.38 6.23 -28.01
CA ALA A 217 -14.42 5.39 -28.56
C ALA A 217 -15.77 6.11 -28.55
N SER A 218 -16.67 5.74 -29.47
CA SER A 218 -18.09 6.05 -29.34
C SER A 218 -18.82 4.76 -28.99
N VAL A 219 -19.54 4.75 -27.86
CA VAL A 219 -20.23 3.58 -27.36
C VAL A 219 -21.72 3.86 -27.21
N ASN A 220 -22.57 2.87 -27.50
CA ASN A 220 -23.99 2.96 -27.21
C ASN A 220 -24.21 2.52 -25.76
N VAL A 221 -24.50 3.47 -24.87
CA VAL A 221 -24.85 3.14 -23.48
C VAL A 221 -26.29 2.66 -23.44
N GLN A 222 -26.56 1.68 -22.57
CA GLN A 222 -27.87 1.05 -22.48
C GLN A 222 -28.53 1.37 -21.15
N TYR A 223 -29.85 1.49 -21.13
CA TYR A 223 -30.64 1.60 -19.91
C TYR A 223 -31.13 0.23 -19.45
N TRP A 224 -31.04 0.00 -18.14
CA TRP A 224 -31.37 -1.27 -17.48
C TRP A 224 -32.02 -0.92 -16.14
N PRO A 225 -32.87 -1.78 -15.56
CA PRO A 225 -33.50 -1.50 -14.26
C PRO A 225 -32.50 -1.14 -13.15
N ASN A 226 -31.32 -1.76 -13.15
CA ASN A 226 -30.28 -1.51 -12.16
C ASN A 226 -29.34 -0.35 -12.51
N CYS A 227 -29.54 0.29 -13.66
CA CYS A 227 -28.91 1.55 -14.06
C CYS A 227 -29.95 2.68 -14.04
N ALA A 228 -31.07 2.48 -13.34
CA ALA A 228 -32.16 3.43 -13.32
C ALA A 228 -31.90 4.59 -12.37
N PRO A 229 -32.31 5.83 -12.70
CA PRO A 229 -32.05 7.01 -11.88
C PRO A 229 -32.77 6.98 -10.52
N ASP A 230 -33.75 6.10 -10.34
CA ASP A 230 -34.50 5.87 -9.11
C ASP A 230 -33.94 4.71 -8.26
N ASP A 231 -32.95 3.96 -8.76
CA ASP A 231 -32.23 2.99 -7.95
C ASP A 231 -31.27 3.74 -7.01
N PHE A 232 -31.60 3.72 -5.72
CA PHE A 232 -30.77 4.37 -4.68
C PHE A 232 -29.58 3.49 -4.26
N MET A 233 -29.54 2.23 -4.71
CA MET A 233 -28.51 1.27 -4.32
C MET A 233 -27.37 1.23 -5.32
N THR A 234 -27.63 1.52 -6.59
CA THR A 234 -26.64 1.34 -7.66
C THR A 234 -26.34 2.60 -8.47
N THR A 235 -25.12 2.66 -8.98
CA THR A 235 -24.63 3.65 -9.94
C THR A 235 -24.30 2.95 -11.24
N CYS A 236 -24.77 3.51 -12.36
CA CYS A 236 -24.39 3.03 -13.67
C CYS A 236 -23.04 3.65 -14.05
N GLU A 237 -22.07 2.83 -14.43
CA GLU A 237 -20.70 3.26 -14.64
C GLU A 237 -20.08 2.63 -15.89
N LEU A 238 -19.19 3.37 -16.55
CA LEU A 238 -18.26 2.82 -17.52
C LEU A 238 -16.93 2.51 -16.83
N HIS A 239 -16.41 1.32 -17.07
CA HIS A 239 -15.08 0.91 -16.65
C HIS A 239 -14.23 0.58 -17.86
N VAL A 240 -12.93 0.75 -17.68
CA VAL A 240 -11.92 0.26 -18.60
C VAL A 240 -11.40 -1.05 -18.05
N VAL A 241 -11.29 -2.06 -18.91
CA VAL A 241 -10.57 -3.29 -18.63
C VAL A 241 -9.28 -3.25 -19.43
N VAL A 242 -8.15 -3.17 -18.71
CA VAL A 242 -6.82 -3.30 -19.29
C VAL A 242 -6.42 -4.78 -19.27
N TYR A 243 -5.72 -5.25 -20.28
CA TYR A 243 -5.27 -6.65 -20.35
C TYR A 243 -3.74 -6.76 -20.27
N ASP A 244 -3.27 -7.84 -19.65
CA ASP A 244 -1.86 -8.23 -19.63
C ASP A 244 -1.40 -8.78 -20.99
N ALA A 245 -0.12 -9.15 -21.09
CA ALA A 245 0.46 -9.68 -22.31
C ALA A 245 -0.12 -11.05 -22.72
N GLN A 246 -0.84 -11.72 -21.83
CA GLN A 246 -1.53 -13.00 -22.07
C GLN A 246 -3.02 -12.79 -22.40
N GLY A 247 -3.49 -11.54 -22.48
CA GLY A 247 -4.88 -11.21 -22.75
C GLY A 247 -5.82 -11.44 -21.57
N LYS A 248 -5.30 -11.51 -20.35
CA LYS A 248 -6.14 -11.59 -19.13
C LYS A 248 -6.36 -10.18 -18.55
N PRO A 249 -7.51 -9.90 -17.93
CA PRO A 249 -7.73 -8.65 -17.23
C PRO A 249 -6.63 -8.36 -16.20
N ASP A 250 -6.00 -7.20 -16.32
CA ASP A 250 -4.95 -6.71 -15.43
C ASP A 250 -5.52 -5.64 -14.50
N GLY A 251 -6.01 -6.08 -13.34
CA GLY A 251 -6.54 -5.21 -12.31
C GLY A 251 -5.51 -4.29 -11.64
N SER A 252 -4.23 -4.32 -12.07
CA SER A 252 -3.19 -3.44 -11.52
C SER A 252 -3.29 -1.98 -11.95
N PHE A 253 -4.08 -1.69 -12.98
CA PHE A 253 -4.26 -0.35 -13.52
C PHE A 253 -5.34 0.46 -12.80
N GLY A 254 -5.88 -0.03 -11.68
CA GLY A 254 -7.07 0.60 -11.08
C GLY A 254 -8.33 0.40 -11.93
N SER A 255 -8.21 -0.36 -13.01
CA SER A 255 -9.23 -0.57 -14.02
C SER A 255 -9.91 -1.92 -13.75
N GLY A 256 -11.13 -1.85 -13.22
CA GLY A 256 -11.85 -3.00 -12.68
C GLY A 256 -13.08 -2.58 -11.87
N TRP A 257 -13.81 -3.54 -11.34
CA TRP A 257 -15.15 -3.39 -10.76
C TRP A 257 -15.15 -2.66 -9.40
N SER A 258 -14.00 -2.18 -8.94
CA SER A 258 -13.83 -1.65 -7.59
C SER A 258 -12.67 -0.65 -7.57
N GLY A 259 -12.73 0.42 -8.36
CA GLY A 259 -11.65 1.40 -8.39
C GLY A 259 -12.14 2.80 -8.73
N PRO A 260 -11.41 3.85 -8.34
CA PRO A 260 -11.79 5.25 -8.58
C PRO A 260 -11.73 5.66 -10.06
N HIS A 261 -11.51 4.71 -10.97
CA HIS A 261 -11.26 4.92 -12.39
C HIS A 261 -12.46 4.46 -13.22
N SER A 262 -13.63 5.02 -12.91
CA SER A 262 -14.88 4.83 -13.62
C SER A 262 -15.44 6.16 -14.13
N ALA A 263 -16.35 6.10 -15.09
CA ALA A 263 -17.12 7.26 -15.54
C ALA A 263 -18.61 7.00 -15.29
N TYR A 264 -19.21 7.80 -14.40
CA TYR A 264 -20.62 7.72 -14.07
C TYR A 264 -21.52 7.97 -15.30
N LEU A 265 -22.65 7.29 -15.39
CA LEU A 265 -23.69 7.46 -16.40
C LEU A 265 -25.05 7.76 -15.74
N GLY A 266 -25.52 8.99 -15.88
CA GLY A 266 -26.85 9.41 -15.40
C GLY A 266 -27.91 9.37 -16.49
N PHE A 267 -28.79 8.37 -16.46
CA PHE A 267 -29.93 8.30 -17.37
C PHE A 267 -31.06 9.26 -16.97
N ALA A 268 -31.75 9.82 -17.96
CA ALA A 268 -32.95 10.60 -17.74
C ALA A 268 -34.10 9.67 -17.29
N PRO A 269 -35.04 10.15 -16.45
CA PRO A 269 -36.24 9.38 -16.10
C PRO A 269 -37.03 8.97 -17.35
N VAL A 270 -37.46 7.71 -17.40
CA VAL A 270 -38.36 7.23 -18.44
C VAL A 270 -39.76 7.78 -18.14
N ALA A 271 -40.34 8.53 -19.08
CA ALA A 271 -41.68 9.11 -18.96
C ALA A 271 -42.80 8.09 -19.21
#